data_AF-A0A2N1L0H9-F1
#
_entry.id   AF-A0A2N1L0H9-F1
#
_cell.length_a   1.000
_cell.length_b   1.000
_cell.length_c   1.000
_cell.angle_alpha   90.00
_cell.angle_beta   90.00
_cell.angle_gamma   90.00
#
_symmetry.space_group_name_H-M   'P 1'
#
loop_
_entity.id
_entity.type
_entity.pdbx_description
1 polymer ?
#
loop_
_entity_poly.entity_id
_entity_poly.type
_entity_poly.pdbx_seq_one_letter_code
_entity_poly.pdbx_strand_id
1 'polypeptide(L)'
;KYNKENGFDQYWQEFYNPKNNIPSEESRLLESPITIEEMEDVIRTLPNNKAPGVSKLTYEIIKKLPNNFLKEILYLYNFFLKYEIILNS
;
A
#
# COMPACT_ATOMS: atom_id res chain seq x y z
N LYS A 1 4.16 -7.97 -23.46
CA LYS A 1 5.52 -7.87 -22.88
C LYS A 1 5.98 -6.42 -22.98
N TYR A 2 6.44 -5.82 -21.89
CA TYR A 2 6.98 -4.45 -21.91
C TYR A 2 8.37 -4.42 -22.57
N ASN A 3 8.55 -3.51 -23.52
CA ASN A 3 9.83 -3.18 -24.14
C ASN A 3 10.19 -1.74 -23.75
N LYS A 4 11.45 -1.51 -23.37
CA LYS A 4 11.90 -0.18 -22.92
C LYS A 4 11.96 0.87 -24.04
N GLU A 5 12.14 0.44 -25.29
CA GLU A 5 12.19 1.31 -26.47
C GLU A 5 10.79 1.58 -27.06
N ASN A 6 9.93 0.55 -27.06
CA ASN A 6 8.65 0.58 -27.77
C ASN A 6 7.42 0.47 -26.85
N GLY A 7 7.61 0.44 -25.53
CA GLY A 7 6.54 0.33 -24.54
C GLY A 7 5.84 -1.02 -24.52
N PHE A 8 4.55 -1.02 -24.15
CA PHE A 8 3.70 -2.21 -24.20
C PHE A 8 3.32 -2.56 -25.65
N ASP A 9 3.18 -3.85 -25.93
CA ASP A 9 2.56 -4.30 -27.19
C ASP A 9 1.06 -3.93 -27.24
N GLN A 10 0.45 -4.03 -28.42
CA GLN A 10 -0.91 -3.57 -28.68
C GLN A 10 -1.95 -4.20 -27.74
N TYR A 11 -1.78 -5.47 -27.36
CA TYR A 11 -2.67 -6.14 -26.43
C TYR A 11 -2.62 -5.50 -25.04
N TRP A 12 -1.42 -5.23 -24.53
CA TRP A 12 -1.25 -4.63 -23.19
C TRP A 12 -1.51 -3.12 -23.16
N GLN A 13 -1.40 -2.42 -24.29
CA GLN A 13 -1.71 -0.99 -24.37
C GLN A 13 -3.16 -0.69 -24.01
N GLU A 14 -4.11 -1.56 -24.34
CA GLU A 14 -5.53 -1.38 -23.98
C GLU A 14 -5.74 -1.32 -22.46
N PHE A 15 -4.98 -2.11 -21.69
CA PHE A 15 -5.13 -2.21 -20.24
C PHE A 15 -4.29 -1.18 -19.46
N TYR A 16 -3.14 -0.80 -19.99
CA TYR A 16 -2.15 0.03 -19.27
C TYR A 16 -2.04 1.47 -19.81
N ASN A 17 -2.94 1.90 -20.70
CA ASN A 17 -2.92 3.29 -21.15
C ASN A 17 -3.16 4.24 -19.96
N PRO A 18 -2.33 5.28 -19.75
CA PRO A 18 -2.51 6.22 -18.66
C PRO A 18 -3.89 6.89 -18.71
N LYS A 19 -4.58 6.93 -17.58
CA LYS A 19 -5.83 7.69 -17.45
C LYS A 19 -5.48 9.18 -17.39
N ASN A 20 -5.86 9.94 -18.42
CA ASN A 20 -5.51 11.36 -18.52
C ASN A 20 -6.43 12.29 -17.68
N ASN A 21 -7.58 11.80 -17.24
CA ASN A 21 -8.58 12.57 -16.49
C ASN A 21 -8.86 11.95 -15.12
N ILE A 22 -7.81 11.67 -14.34
CA ILE A 22 -7.99 11.29 -12.94
C ILE A 22 -8.49 12.54 -12.21
N PRO A 23 -9.66 12.50 -11.55
CA PRO A 23 -10.15 13.63 -10.77
C PRO A 23 -9.11 14.02 -9.72
N SER A 24 -8.79 15.31 -9.61
CA SER A 24 -7.79 15.79 -8.63
C SER A 24 -8.04 15.33 -7.19
N GLU A 25 -9.29 15.04 -6.82
CA GLU A 25 -9.64 14.44 -5.53
C GLU A 25 -9.07 13.03 -5.33
N GLU A 26 -9.13 12.16 -6.34
CA GLU A 26 -8.62 10.78 -6.23
C GLU A 26 -7.09 10.77 -6.07
N SER A 27 -6.39 11.63 -6.80
CA SER A 27 -4.95 11.83 -6.62
C SER A 27 -4.62 12.37 -5.23
N ARG A 28 -5.38 13.37 -4.76
CA ARG A 28 -5.21 13.93 -3.41
C ARG A 28 -5.43 12.91 -2.29
N LEU A 29 -6.36 11.98 -2.46
CA LEU A 29 -6.60 10.91 -1.49
C LEU A 29 -5.40 9.95 -1.39
N LEU A 30 -4.76 9.61 -2.51
CA LEU A 30 -3.57 8.75 -2.51
C LEU A 30 -2.36 9.40 -1.85
N GLU A 31 -2.25 10.72 -1.92
CA GLU A 31 -1.17 11.50 -1.31
C GLU A 31 -1.46 11.90 0.15
N SER A 32 -2.69 11.67 0.62
CA SER A 32 -3.09 12.05 1.97
C SER A 32 -2.45 11.14 3.03
N PRO A 33 -2.02 11.69 4.18
CA PRO A 33 -1.51 10.88 5.27
C PRO A 33 -2.55 9.87 5.75
N ILE A 34 -2.11 8.63 5.94
CA ILE A 34 -2.89 7.56 6.53
C ILE A 34 -3.27 7.94 7.97
N THR A 35 -4.53 7.78 8.31
CA THR A 35 -5.05 8.01 9.66
C THR A 35 -4.92 6.77 10.55
N ILE A 36 -4.99 6.96 11.86
CA ILE A 36 -4.94 5.82 12.79
C ILE A 36 -6.22 4.97 12.68
N GLU A 37 -7.36 5.59 12.41
CA GLU A 37 -8.65 4.92 12.23
C GLU A 37 -8.62 3.98 11.01
N GLU A 38 -8.09 4.44 9.88
CA GLU A 38 -7.89 3.61 8.68
C GLU A 38 -6.96 2.44 8.98
N MET A 39 -5.87 2.68 9.70
CA MET A 39 -4.92 1.64 10.07
C MET A 39 -5.53 0.58 11.01
N GLU A 40 -6.28 1.01 12.02
CA GLU A 40 -6.98 0.12 12.95
C GLU A 40 -8.05 -0.72 12.22
N ASP A 41 -8.80 -0.10 11.29
CA ASP A 41 -9.80 -0.79 10.47
C ASP A 41 -9.18 -1.86 9.56
N VAL A 42 -8.06 -1.56 8.91
CA VAL A 42 -7.32 -2.53 8.10
C VAL A 42 -6.84 -3.70 8.95
N ILE A 43 -6.21 -3.44 10.10
CA ILE A 43 -5.70 -4.50 10.98
C ILE A 43 -6.83 -5.39 11.49
N ARG A 44 -7.98 -4.80 11.85
CA ARG A 44 -9.17 -5.52 12.30
C ARG A 44 -9.72 -6.46 11.21
N THR A 45 -9.73 -6.01 9.96
CA THR A 45 -10.29 -6.75 8.82
C THR A 45 -9.35 -7.79 8.21
N LEU A 46 -8.09 -7.87 8.66
CA LEU A 46 -7.15 -8.89 8.20
C LEU A 46 -7.73 -10.32 8.37
N PRO A 47 -7.61 -11.21 7.38
CA PRO A 47 -8.15 -12.56 7.49
C PRO A 47 -7.33 -13.44 8.44
N ASN A 48 -7.99 -14.16 9.36
CA ASN A 48 -7.31 -15.11 10.24
C ASN A 48 -6.87 -16.37 9.49
N ASN A 49 -5.92 -17.11 10.07
CA ASN A 49 -5.40 -18.40 9.59
C ASN A 49 -4.76 -18.34 8.19
N LYS A 50 -4.27 -17.17 7.77
CA LYS A 50 -3.40 -17.08 6.59
C LYS A 50 -2.02 -17.64 6.93
N ALA A 51 -1.43 -18.32 5.95
CA ALA A 51 -0.06 -18.80 6.07
C ALA A 51 0.88 -17.61 6.34
N PRO A 52 1.73 -17.66 7.37
CA PRO A 52 2.69 -16.60 7.61
C PRO A 52 3.71 -16.52 6.48
N GLY A 53 4.12 -15.29 6.15
CA GLY A 53 5.19 -15.06 5.17
C GLY A 53 6.57 -15.48 5.67
N VAL A 54 7.62 -15.06 4.95
CA VAL A 54 9.02 -15.39 5.28
C VAL A 54 9.45 -14.95 6.69
N SER A 55 8.84 -13.89 7.22
CA SER A 55 9.07 -13.38 8.58
C SER A 55 8.50 -14.28 9.68
N LYS A 56 7.66 -15.27 9.33
CA LYS A 56 6.88 -16.12 10.24
C LYS A 56 5.87 -15.37 11.13
N LEU A 57 5.66 -14.08 10.89
CA LEU A 57 4.66 -13.28 11.58
C LEU A 57 3.28 -13.54 10.99
N THR A 58 2.33 -13.92 11.83
CA THR A 58 0.94 -14.11 11.43
C THR A 58 0.14 -12.83 11.65
N TYR A 59 -1.02 -12.71 11.00
CA TYR A 59 -1.90 -11.56 11.20
C TYR A 59 -2.47 -11.51 12.62
N GLU A 60 -2.61 -12.63 13.29
CA GLU A 60 -3.05 -12.70 14.70
C GLU A 60 -2.04 -12.04 15.64
N ILE A 61 -0.74 -12.09 15.32
CA ILE A 61 0.28 -11.37 16.08
C ILE A 61 0.09 -9.87 15.85
N ILE A 62 -0.08 -9.45 14.59
CA ILE A 62 -0.27 -8.04 14.23
C ILE A 62 -1.51 -7.45 14.92
N LYS A 63 -2.62 -8.19 14.95
CA LYS A 63 -3.86 -7.81 15.65
C LYS A 63 -3.72 -7.65 17.16
N LYS A 64 -2.69 -8.25 17.77
CA LYS A 64 -2.42 -8.19 19.21
C LYS A 64 -1.34 -7.18 19.57
N LEU A 65 -0.78 -6.48 18.58
CA LEU A 65 0.23 -5.44 18.84
C LEU A 65 -0.40 -4.31 19.67
N PRO A 66 0.36 -3.74 20.61
CA PRO A 66 -0.13 -2.64 21.41
C PRO A 66 -0.25 -1.36 20.56
N ASN A 67 -1.21 -0.49 20.87
CA ASN A 67 -1.51 0.70 20.06
C ASN A 67 -0.31 1.65 19.90
N ASN A 68 0.61 1.70 20.87
CA ASN A 68 1.84 2.49 20.72
C ASN A 68 2.72 1.97 19.58
N PHE A 69 2.82 0.66 19.40
CA PHE A 69 3.56 0.07 18.29
C PHE A 69 2.88 0.33 16.95
N LEU A 70 1.54 0.30 16.90
CA LEU A 70 0.79 0.69 15.71
C LEU A 70 1.06 2.15 15.31
N LYS A 71 1.18 3.06 16.29
CA LYS A 71 1.54 4.47 16.04
C LYS A 71 2.93 4.61 15.43
N GLU A 72 3.90 3.82 15.86
CA GLU A 72 5.25 3.83 15.27
C GLU A 72 5.23 3.34 13.81
N ILE A 73 4.47 2.27 13.53
CA ILE A 73 4.29 1.78 12.16
C ILE A 73 3.57 2.83 11.30
N LEU A 74 2.51 3.45 11.83
CA LEU A 74 1.78 4.52 11.14
C LEU A 74 2.70 5.70 10.79
N TYR A 75 3.52 6.13 11.75
CA TYR A 75 4.53 7.16 11.53
C TYR A 75 5.48 6.77 10.40
N LEU A 76 5.98 5.54 10.40
CA LEU A 76 6.90 5.03 9.38
C LEU A 76 6.27 5.02 7.98
N TYR A 77 5.03 4.54 7.83
CA TYR A 77 4.36 4.53 6.52
C TYR A 77 4.06 5.94 6.02
N ASN A 78 3.59 6.83 6.89
CA ASN A 78 3.36 8.23 6.53
C ASN A 78 4.66 8.96 6.21
N PHE A 79 5.77 8.59 6.85
CA PHE A 79 7.09 9.06 6.48
C PHE A 79 7.43 8.63 5.05
N PHE A 80 7.30 7.35 4.70
CA PHE A 80 7.58 6.88 3.34
C PHE A 80 6.66 7.51 2.29
N LEU A 81 5.37 7.66 2.59
CA LEU A 81 4.41 8.29 1.70
C LEU A 81 4.79 9.76 1.43
N LYS A 82 5.14 10.51 2.48
CA LYS A 82 5.52 11.92 2.37
C LYS A 82 6.80 12.14 1.57
N TYR A 83 7.76 11.23 1.65
CA TYR A 83 9.07 11.37 1.00
C TYR A 83 9.19 10.56 -0.29
N GLU A 84 8.10 9.94 -0.75
CA GLU A 84 8.05 9.07 -1.95
C GLU A 84 9.13 7.97 -1.94
N ILE A 85 9.48 7.48 -0.73
CA ILE A 85 10.49 6.44 -0.56
C ILE A 85 9.81 5.09 -0.75
N ILE A 86 10.05 4.46 -1.90
CA ILE A 86 9.64 3.07 -2.13
C ILE A 86 10.64 2.16 -1.39
N LEU A 87 10.12 1.33 -0.48
CA LEU A 87 10.89 0.24 0.10
C LEU A 87 11.29 -0.73 -1.03
N ASN A 88 12.54 -0.65 -1.46
CA ASN A 88 13.10 -1.63 -2.39
C ASN A 88 13.20 -2.97 -1.67
N SER A 89 12.34 -3.92 -2.07
CA SER A 89 12.32 -5.32 -1.62
C SER A 89 13.28 -6.19 -2.42
#